data_AF-A0A8C5SPV1-F1
#
_entry.id   AF-A0A8C5SPV1-F1
#
_cell.length_a   1.000
_cell.length_b   1.000
_cell.length_c   1.000
_cell.angle_alpha   90.00
_cell.angle_beta   90.00
_cell.angle_gamma   90.00
#
_symmetry.space_group_name_H-M   'P 1'
#
loop_
_entity.id
_entity.type
_entity.pdbx_description
1 polymer ?
#
loop_
_entity_poly.entity_id
_entity_poly.type
_entity_poly.pdbx_seq_one_letter_code
_entity_poly.pdbx_strand_id
1 'polypeptide(L)'
;MEAAEVGLEGGGAPTGLRPDAATQRAELLPLLKMVLRPGESWYLIDSRWFKQWKKYVGFESWDLYNVGEPNVFPGPIDNSGFFTDSETQTLKKHLIEELDYVLVPTEAWDKLATWYGCMEGQKPIVRKVNDTGEGDSRNENFLNTYDKKLFLF
;
A
#
# COMPACT_ATOMS: atom_id res chain seq x y z
N MET A 1 -51.56 -9.92 -17.56
CA MET A 1 -51.11 -10.27 -16.20
C MET A 1 -49.92 -11.20 -16.40
N GLU A 2 -48.68 -10.72 -16.51
CA GLU A 2 -47.90 -9.94 -15.53
C GLU A 2 -47.76 -10.74 -14.23
N ALA A 3 -46.57 -11.09 -13.74
CA ALA A 3 -45.31 -10.35 -13.78
C ALA A 3 -44.08 -11.25 -14.00
N ALA A 4 -43.05 -10.62 -14.56
CA ALA A 4 -41.66 -11.04 -14.42
C ALA A 4 -41.13 -10.57 -13.05
N GLU A 5 -40.33 -11.40 -12.39
CA GLU A 5 -39.44 -10.94 -11.32
C GLU A 5 -37.99 -11.12 -11.77
N VAL A 6 -37.34 -9.96 -11.95
CA VAL A 6 -35.91 -9.76 -12.09
C VAL A 6 -35.25 -9.80 -10.72
N GLY A 7 -34.07 -10.43 -10.62
CA GLY A 7 -33.31 -10.54 -9.38
C GLY A 7 -31.79 -10.57 -9.60
N LEU A 8 -31.27 -9.44 -10.08
CA LEU A 8 -29.98 -8.77 -9.80
C LEU A 8 -28.67 -9.58 -9.72
N GLU A 9 -27.75 -9.19 -10.62
CA GLU A 9 -26.30 -9.40 -10.54
C GLU A 9 -25.67 -8.78 -9.29
N GLY A 10 -24.53 -9.34 -8.83
CA GLY A 10 -23.62 -8.60 -7.95
C GLY A 10 -22.93 -9.43 -6.87
N GLY A 11 -22.19 -10.47 -7.22
CA GLY A 11 -21.34 -11.21 -6.29
C GLY A 11 -19.95 -11.40 -6.89
N GLY A 12 -19.06 -10.42 -6.72
CA GLY A 12 -17.65 -10.55 -7.11
C GLY A 12 -17.08 -11.81 -6.48
N ALA A 13 -16.59 -12.73 -7.32
CA ALA A 13 -16.11 -14.04 -6.93
C ALA A 13 -15.02 -13.93 -5.84
N PRO A 14 -14.95 -14.89 -4.88
CA PRO A 14 -13.78 -15.05 -4.05
C PRO A 14 -12.66 -15.61 -4.94
N THR A 15 -11.83 -14.73 -5.48
CA THR A 15 -10.57 -15.16 -6.10
C THR A 15 -9.69 -15.69 -4.98
N GLY A 16 -9.36 -16.99 -4.99
CA GLY A 16 -8.63 -17.70 -3.94
C GLY A 16 -7.18 -17.23 -3.69
N LEU A 17 -6.83 -16.00 -4.07
CA LEU A 17 -5.53 -15.37 -3.95
C LEU A 17 -5.46 -14.32 -2.83
N ARG A 18 -6.60 -13.69 -2.45
CA ARG A 18 -6.62 -12.69 -1.38
C ARG A 18 -7.09 -13.29 -0.05
N PRO A 19 -6.24 -13.30 0.99
CA PRO A 19 -6.64 -13.78 2.31
C PRO A 19 -7.61 -12.79 2.99
N ASP A 20 -8.25 -13.23 4.07
CA ASP A 20 -9.14 -12.39 4.86
C ASP A 20 -8.41 -11.18 5.49
N ALA A 21 -9.19 -10.18 5.93
CA ALA A 21 -8.67 -8.94 6.51
C ALA A 21 -7.72 -9.15 7.70
N ALA A 22 -8.02 -10.10 8.59
CA ALA A 22 -7.22 -10.36 9.77
C ALA A 22 -5.87 -10.99 9.38
N THR A 23 -5.88 -11.94 8.45
CA THR A 23 -4.67 -12.56 7.90
C THR A 23 -3.80 -11.55 7.17
N GLN A 24 -4.38 -10.70 6.32
CA GLN A 24 -3.64 -9.62 5.64
C GLN A 24 -2.95 -8.69 6.65
N ARG A 25 -3.69 -8.26 7.68
CA ARG A 25 -3.14 -7.41 8.74
C ARG A 25 -1.99 -8.11 9.47
N ALA A 26 -2.17 -9.38 9.85
CA ALA A 26 -1.16 -10.14 10.57
C ALA A 26 0.13 -10.33 9.74
N GLU A 27 0.01 -10.60 8.44
CA GLU A 27 1.15 -10.79 7.54
C GLU A 27 1.90 -9.48 7.23
N LEU A 28 1.19 -8.36 7.06
CA LEU A 28 1.82 -7.08 6.72
C LEU A 28 2.34 -6.30 7.93
N LEU A 29 1.78 -6.50 9.12
CA LEU A 29 2.19 -5.79 10.33
C LEU A 29 3.70 -5.91 10.67
N PRO A 30 4.36 -7.08 10.61
CA PRO A 30 5.81 -7.16 10.81
C PRO A 30 6.59 -6.53 9.66
N LEU A 31 6.11 -6.62 8.41
CA LEU A 31 6.79 -6.08 7.23
C LEU A 31 6.80 -4.54 7.23
N LEU A 32 5.69 -3.92 7.62
CA LEU A 32 5.59 -2.47 7.73
C LEU A 32 6.44 -1.88 8.87
N LYS A 33 6.93 -2.72 9.80
CA LYS A 33 7.86 -2.36 10.87
C LYS A 33 9.33 -2.59 10.51
N MET A 34 9.62 -3.09 9.30
CA MET A 34 11.00 -3.33 8.88
C MET A 34 11.81 -2.03 8.83
N VAL A 35 13.06 -2.14 9.30
CA VAL A 35 14.07 -1.09 9.19
C VAL A 35 14.68 -1.14 7.79
N LEU A 36 14.94 0.03 7.20
CA LEU A 36 15.63 0.14 5.92
C LEU A 36 17.06 -0.40 6.03
N ARG A 37 17.47 -1.23 5.08
CA ARG A 37 18.87 -1.62 4.95
C ARG A 37 19.46 -1.14 3.62
N PRO A 38 20.71 -0.64 3.63
CA PRO A 38 21.44 -0.32 2.41
C PRO A 38 21.31 -1.41 1.34
N GLY A 39 21.06 -0.98 0.10
CA GLY A 39 20.93 -1.86 -1.05
C GLY A 39 19.53 -2.44 -1.27
N GLU A 40 18.60 -2.33 -0.32
CA GLU A 40 17.24 -2.86 -0.46
C GLU A 40 16.35 -2.03 -1.37
N SER A 41 15.33 -2.67 -1.95
CA SER A 41 14.28 -2.02 -2.74
C SER A 41 13.00 -1.83 -1.95
N TRP A 42 12.47 -0.62 -2.05
CA TRP A 42 11.25 -0.17 -1.40
C TRP A 42 10.31 0.45 -2.43
N TYR A 43 9.01 0.35 -2.18
CA TYR A 43 7.97 0.67 -3.15
C TYR A 43 7.08 1.78 -2.61
N LEU A 44 6.71 2.71 -3.48
CA LEU A 44 5.77 3.78 -3.17
C LEU A 44 4.33 3.29 -3.39
N ILE A 45 3.48 3.55 -2.40
CA ILE A 45 2.03 3.38 -2.48
C ILE A 45 1.36 4.70 -2.14
N ASP A 46 0.36 5.12 -2.94
CA ASP A 46 -0.46 6.30 -2.66
C ASP A 46 -1.10 6.23 -1.26
N SER A 47 -0.94 7.30 -0.49
CA SER A 47 -1.38 7.32 0.90
C SER A 47 -2.89 7.19 1.03
N ARG A 48 -3.68 7.60 0.03
CA ARG A 48 -5.14 7.47 0.01
C ARG A 48 -5.53 6.00 -0.14
N TRP A 49 -4.92 5.31 -1.10
CA TRP A 49 -5.12 3.87 -1.26
C TRP A 49 -4.72 3.12 0.02
N PHE A 50 -3.55 3.43 0.58
CA PHE A 50 -3.08 2.77 1.79
C PHE A 50 -3.93 3.06 3.02
N LYS A 51 -4.41 4.30 3.20
CA LYS A 51 -5.37 4.66 4.26
C LYS A 51 -6.68 3.88 4.09
N GLN A 52 -7.16 3.73 2.87
CA GLN A 52 -8.37 2.96 2.57
C GLN A 52 -8.18 1.48 2.89
N TRP A 53 -7.05 0.90 2.50
CA TRP A 53 -6.68 -0.48 2.86
C TRP A 53 -6.61 -0.67 4.39
N LYS A 54 -6.00 0.26 5.14
CA LYS A 54 -5.94 0.19 6.61
C LYS A 54 -7.33 0.11 7.25
N LYS A 55 -8.31 0.86 6.74
CA LYS A 55 -9.71 0.78 7.20
C LYS A 55 -10.32 -0.58 6.86
N TYR A 56 -10.15 -1.04 5.63
CA TYR A 56 -10.66 -2.31 5.16
C TYR A 56 -10.17 -3.50 6.00
N VAL A 57 -8.88 -3.50 6.41
CA VAL A 57 -8.32 -4.60 7.21
C VAL A 57 -8.39 -4.37 8.73
N GLY A 58 -8.92 -3.23 9.18
CA GLY A 58 -8.94 -2.86 10.60
C GLY A 58 -7.53 -2.75 11.17
N PHE A 59 -6.60 -2.19 10.39
CA PHE A 59 -5.19 -2.10 10.76
C PHE A 59 -4.99 -1.34 12.07
N GLU A 60 -5.75 -0.25 12.23
CA GLU A 60 -5.83 0.50 13.47
C GLU A 60 -6.90 -0.12 14.37
N SER A 61 -6.55 -0.41 15.63
CA SER A 61 -7.41 -1.18 16.55
C SER A 61 -8.70 -0.48 16.96
N TRP A 62 -8.87 0.80 16.62
CA TRP A 62 -10.04 1.61 16.95
C TRP A 62 -11.06 1.69 15.81
N ASP A 63 -10.69 1.34 14.57
CA ASP A 63 -11.57 1.39 13.39
C ASP A 63 -11.95 -0.03 12.94
N LEU A 64 -12.72 -0.72 13.80
CA LEU A 64 -13.16 -2.10 13.54
C LEU A 64 -14.54 -2.18 12.86
N TYR A 65 -15.27 -1.07 12.78
CA TYR A 65 -16.66 -1.04 12.30
C TYR A 65 -16.79 -1.32 10.80
N ASN A 66 -15.75 -1.00 10.03
CA ASN A 66 -15.78 -1.10 8.57
C ASN A 66 -14.96 -2.28 8.04
N VAL A 67 -14.48 -3.17 8.91
CA VAL A 67 -13.55 -4.24 8.51
C VAL A 67 -14.23 -5.22 7.57
N GLY A 68 -13.63 -5.43 6.40
CA GLY A 68 -14.16 -6.32 5.37
C GLY A 68 -15.33 -5.75 4.57
N GLU A 69 -15.83 -4.56 4.90
CA GLU A 69 -17.00 -3.99 4.24
C GLU A 69 -16.70 -3.58 2.78
N PRO A 70 -17.59 -3.87 1.82
CA PRO A 70 -17.36 -3.54 0.41
C PRO A 70 -17.18 -2.05 0.13
N ASN A 71 -17.80 -1.17 0.92
CA ASN A 71 -17.75 0.29 0.75
C ASN A 71 -16.37 0.89 1.06
N VAL A 72 -15.54 0.19 1.83
CA VAL A 72 -14.17 0.58 2.16
C VAL A 72 -13.12 -0.27 1.46
N PHE A 73 -13.55 -1.16 0.55
CA PHE A 73 -12.65 -1.94 -0.27
C PHE A 73 -11.75 -1.02 -1.11
N PRO A 74 -10.41 -1.12 -1.01
CA PRO A 74 -9.52 -0.14 -1.61
C PRO A 74 -9.38 -0.26 -3.14
N GLY A 75 -9.81 -1.38 -3.75
CA GLY A 75 -9.58 -1.64 -5.17
C GLY A 75 -8.10 -1.92 -5.50
N PRO A 76 -7.73 -1.95 -6.79
CA PRO A 76 -6.34 -2.09 -7.22
C PRO A 76 -5.46 -0.96 -6.71
N ILE A 77 -4.17 -1.24 -6.48
CA ILE A 77 -3.20 -0.21 -6.08
C ILE A 77 -3.18 0.86 -7.18
N ASP A 78 -3.51 2.09 -6.78
CA ASP A 78 -3.57 3.24 -7.68
C ASP A 78 -2.57 4.31 -7.24
N ASN A 79 -1.52 4.48 -8.04
CA ASN A 79 -0.48 5.49 -7.89
C ASN A 79 -0.64 6.66 -8.88
N SER A 80 -1.80 6.78 -9.54
CA SER A 80 -2.07 7.84 -10.53
C SER A 80 -1.88 9.25 -9.96
N GLY A 81 -2.16 9.41 -8.67
CA GLY A 81 -1.95 10.65 -7.92
C GLY A 81 -0.51 11.16 -7.95
N PHE A 82 0.47 10.33 -8.27
CA PHE A 82 1.88 10.70 -8.34
C PHE A 82 2.31 11.27 -9.69
N PHE A 83 1.57 11.02 -10.77
CA PHE A 83 2.05 11.32 -12.11
C PHE A 83 1.64 12.73 -12.55
N THR A 84 2.57 13.44 -13.19
CA THR A 84 2.26 14.65 -13.96
C THR A 84 1.80 14.31 -15.38
N ASP A 85 2.19 13.12 -15.85
CA ASP A 85 1.82 12.55 -17.14
C ASP A 85 1.59 11.05 -16.95
N SER A 86 0.35 10.62 -17.20
CA SER A 86 -0.09 9.24 -17.00
C SER A 86 0.46 8.26 -18.05
N GLU A 87 0.79 8.74 -19.25
CA GLU A 87 1.32 7.89 -20.32
C GLU A 87 2.79 7.55 -20.06
N THR A 88 3.59 8.56 -19.75
CA THR A 88 5.03 8.38 -19.44
C THR A 88 5.29 7.96 -18.00
N GLN A 89 4.28 8.06 -17.12
CA GLN A 89 4.40 7.84 -15.67
C GLN A 89 5.48 8.72 -15.02
N THR A 90 5.58 9.97 -15.50
CA THR A 90 6.50 10.97 -14.96
C THR A 90 6.03 11.41 -13.58
N LEU A 91 6.87 11.25 -12.55
CA LEU A 91 6.53 11.59 -11.17
C LEU A 91 6.53 13.11 -10.91
N LYS A 92 5.61 13.55 -10.05
CA LYS A 92 5.63 14.87 -9.43
C LYS A 92 6.90 15.05 -8.61
N LYS A 93 7.48 16.25 -8.67
CA LYS A 93 8.76 16.57 -8.01
C LYS A 93 8.67 16.74 -6.49
N HIS A 94 7.49 17.00 -5.95
CA HIS A 94 7.30 17.42 -4.56
C HIS A 94 6.41 16.45 -3.77
N LEU A 95 6.55 15.15 -4.01
CA LEU A 95 5.88 14.12 -3.22
C LEU A 95 6.48 14.05 -1.82
N ILE A 96 5.65 14.09 -0.80
CA ILE A 96 6.02 14.07 0.61
C ILE A 96 5.63 12.73 1.21
N GLU A 97 6.59 12.05 1.85
CA GLU A 97 6.34 10.80 2.57
C GLU A 97 5.32 11.02 3.70
N GLU A 98 4.49 10.00 3.99
CA GLU A 98 3.34 9.99 4.91
C GLU A 98 2.17 10.91 4.53
N LEU A 99 2.41 11.98 3.79
CA LEU A 99 1.38 12.84 3.26
C LEU A 99 0.81 12.28 1.95
N ASP A 100 1.67 12.14 0.95
CA ASP A 100 1.30 11.72 -0.40
C ASP A 100 1.49 10.23 -0.60
N TYR A 101 2.55 9.64 -0.03
CA TYR A 101 2.87 8.22 -0.21
C TYR A 101 3.34 7.56 1.07
N VAL A 102 3.30 6.23 1.09
CA VAL A 102 3.98 5.40 2.07
C VAL A 102 5.03 4.53 1.37
N LEU A 103 6.08 4.19 2.10
CA LEU A 103 7.11 3.26 1.65
C LEU A 103 6.90 1.89 2.29
N VAL A 104 6.86 0.87 1.46
CA VAL A 104 6.74 -0.53 1.89
C VAL A 104 7.92 -1.36 1.36
N PRO A 105 8.40 -2.37 2.12
CA PRO A 105 9.44 -3.26 1.63
C PRO A 105 8.91 -4.13 0.49
N THR A 106 9.82 -4.74 -0.26
CA THR A 106 9.52 -5.60 -1.42
C THR A 106 8.46 -6.67 -1.08
N GLU A 107 8.62 -7.38 0.03
CA GLU A 107 7.69 -8.45 0.43
C GLU A 107 6.27 -7.94 0.70
N ALA A 108 6.13 -6.73 1.25
CA ALA A 108 4.82 -6.12 1.47
C ALA A 108 4.18 -5.67 0.16
N TRP A 109 4.96 -5.10 -0.74
CA TRP A 109 4.50 -4.73 -2.09
C TRP A 109 3.99 -5.96 -2.84
N ASP A 110 4.76 -7.05 -2.88
CA ASP A 110 4.41 -8.26 -3.62
C ASP A 110 3.09 -8.87 -3.13
N LYS A 111 2.90 -8.89 -1.80
CA LYS A 111 1.64 -9.32 -1.18
C LYS A 111 0.46 -8.43 -1.60
N LEU A 112 0.58 -7.11 -1.43
CA LEU A 112 -0.48 -6.16 -1.77
C LEU A 112 -0.82 -6.22 -3.27
N ALA A 113 0.19 -6.29 -4.14
CA ALA A 113 0.01 -6.41 -5.58
C ALA A 113 -0.65 -7.74 -5.97
N THR A 114 -0.32 -8.84 -5.29
CA THR A 114 -0.98 -10.14 -5.50
C THR A 114 -2.45 -10.12 -5.07
N TRP A 115 -2.76 -9.46 -3.94
CA TRP A 115 -4.10 -9.46 -3.34
C TRP A 115 -5.08 -8.49 -4.01
N TYR A 116 -4.57 -7.35 -4.47
CA TYR A 116 -5.40 -6.26 -4.98
C TYR A 116 -5.16 -5.96 -6.46
N GLY A 117 -4.04 -6.42 -7.03
CA GLY A 117 -3.59 -5.99 -8.34
C GLY A 117 -3.06 -4.55 -8.32
N CYS A 118 -2.63 -4.10 -9.49
CA CYS A 118 -2.29 -2.70 -9.75
C CYS A 118 -3.25 -2.14 -10.78
N MET A 119 -3.51 -0.83 -10.73
CA MET A 119 -4.28 -0.15 -11.76
C MET A 119 -3.65 -0.40 -13.15
N GLU A 120 -4.50 -0.69 -14.13
CA GLU A 120 -4.06 -1.10 -15.47
C GLU A 120 -3.08 -0.08 -16.07
N GLY A 121 -2.00 -0.59 -16.66
CA GLY A 121 -0.96 0.23 -17.27
C GLY A 121 0.07 0.81 -16.30
N GLN A 122 -0.21 0.90 -14.98
CA GLN A 122 0.74 1.44 -14.01
C GLN A 122 1.89 0.48 -13.70
N LYS A 123 3.12 1.01 -13.60
CA LYS A 123 4.30 0.25 -13.20
C LYS A 123 4.62 0.49 -11.72
N PRO A 124 5.19 -0.50 -11.01
CA PRO A 124 5.68 -0.30 -9.65
C PRO A 124 6.71 0.84 -9.59
N ILE A 125 6.59 1.70 -8.57
CA ILE A 125 7.53 2.81 -8.36
C ILE A 125 8.51 2.41 -7.27
N VAL A 126 9.72 2.03 -7.68
CA VAL A 126 10.78 1.50 -6.80
C VAL A 126 11.78 2.59 -6.43
N ARG A 127 12.26 2.55 -5.19
CA ARG A 127 13.41 3.30 -4.69
C ARG A 127 14.40 2.34 -4.03
N LYS A 128 15.69 2.61 -4.25
CA LYS A 128 16.77 1.82 -3.67
C LYS A 128 17.32 2.57 -2.47
N VAL A 129 17.53 1.84 -1.37
CA VAL A 129 18.17 2.38 -0.17
C VAL A 129 19.65 2.57 -0.46
N ASN A 130 20.11 3.81 -0.35
CA ASN A 130 21.49 4.22 -0.52
C ASN A 130 22.33 3.76 0.69
N ASP A 131 23.57 3.38 0.42
CA ASP A 131 24.54 3.01 1.44
C ASP A 131 24.99 4.28 2.17
N THR A 132 24.68 4.35 3.45
CA THR A 132 25.08 5.50 4.27
C THR A 132 26.40 5.16 4.93
N GLY A 133 27.45 5.86 4.51
CA GLY A 133 28.64 5.97 5.33
C GLY A 133 28.28 6.58 6.68
N GLU A 134 28.52 5.80 7.75
CA GLU A 134 28.66 6.21 9.16
C GLU A 134 27.72 7.32 9.67
N GLY A 135 26.64 6.94 10.38
CA GLY A 135 25.72 7.91 10.98
C GLY A 135 24.83 7.36 12.10
N ASP A 136 25.44 7.13 13.26
CA ASP A 136 24.84 7.09 14.61
C ASP A 136 23.88 5.94 14.97
N SER A 137 24.46 4.88 15.52
CA SER A 137 23.80 3.80 16.26
C SER A 137 23.23 4.28 17.61
N ARG A 138 22.22 5.15 17.59
CA ARG A 138 21.50 5.58 18.80
C ARG A 138 19.98 5.49 18.61
N ASN A 139 19.42 4.47 19.28
CA ASN A 139 18.00 4.16 19.51
C ASN A 139 17.23 3.53 18.35
N GLU A 140 17.00 2.21 18.46
CA GLU A 140 16.15 1.37 17.59
C GLU A 140 14.68 1.83 17.46
N ASN A 141 14.25 2.83 18.24
CA ASN A 141 12.89 3.39 18.20
C ASN A 141 12.79 4.73 17.45
N PHE A 142 13.90 5.31 16.98
CA PHE A 142 13.91 6.62 16.30
C PHE A 142 14.03 6.55 14.77
N LEU A 143 14.27 5.37 14.19
CA LEU A 143 14.26 5.13 12.73
C LEU A 143 12.83 5.16 12.12
N ASN A 144 11.87 5.80 12.80
CA ASN A 144 10.49 5.92 12.34
C ASN A 144 10.37 7.09 11.37
N THR A 145 10.12 6.72 10.11
CA THR A 145 9.76 7.54 8.95
C THR A 145 10.71 8.67 8.56
N TYR A 146 11.10 9.57 9.46
CA TYR A 146 11.94 10.72 9.15
C TYR A 146 13.34 10.32 8.66
N ASP A 147 13.86 9.20 9.15
CA ASP A 147 15.14 8.65 8.69
C ASP A 147 15.05 8.02 7.30
N LYS A 148 13.86 7.48 6.93
CA LYS A 148 13.65 6.86 5.61
C LYS A 148 13.91 7.81 4.44
N LYS A 149 13.62 9.08 4.67
CA LYS A 149 13.83 10.17 3.72
C LYS A 149 15.32 10.40 3.37
N LEU A 150 16.25 10.18 4.28
CA LEU A 150 17.69 10.40 4.05
C LEU A 150 18.34 9.29 3.21
N PHE A 151 17.76 8.09 3.18
CA PHE A 151 18.37 6.94 2.50
C PHE A 151 17.83 6.66 1.08
N LEU A 152 16.81 7.36 0.59
CA LEU A 152 16.14 7.02 -0.68
C LEU A 152 16.28 8.08 -1.79
N PHE A 153 17.01 9.15 -1.53
CA PHE A 153 17.34 10.22 -2.49
C PHE A 153 18.85 10.44 -2.58
#